data_AF-A0A0Q4G6A0-F1
#
_entry.id   AF-A0A0Q4G6A0-F1
#
_cell.length_a   1.000
_cell.length_b   1.000
_cell.length_c   1.000
_cell.angle_alpha   90.00
_cell.angle_beta   90.00
_cell.angle_gamma   90.00
#
_symmetry.space_group_name_H-M   'P 1'
#
loop_
_entity.id
_entity.type
_entity.pdbx_description
1 polymer ?
#
loop_
_entity_poly.entity_id
_entity_poly.type
_entity_poly.pdbx_seq_one_letter_code
_entity_poly.pdbx_strand_id
1 'polypeptide(L)'
;MQVKPTPDEAQRRLRIDGALVDDLVAAIDQAYAEAVMVLDGYLYEDLAAVVLAGDERGIVVTADIIAAQLLLADVLVGANDQAAKDSKRATALTILRRHRNRGC
;
A
#
# COMPACT_ATOMS: atom_id res chain seq x y z
N MET A 1 -1.43 0.53 -14.48
CA MET A 1 -0.41 0.28 -13.42
C MET A 1 -1.17 -0.21 -12.21
N GLN A 2 -0.82 -1.35 -11.61
CA GLN A 2 -1.67 -1.95 -10.57
C GLN A 2 -1.79 -1.09 -9.31
N VAL A 3 -2.97 -1.08 -8.68
CA VAL A 3 -3.27 -0.29 -7.47
C VAL A 3 -2.76 -0.94 -6.17
N LYS A 4 -2.44 -2.24 -6.21
CA LYS A 4 -1.82 -3.03 -5.14
C LYS A 4 -0.60 -3.78 -5.66
N PRO A 5 0.43 -4.05 -4.83
CA PRO A 5 1.48 -4.99 -5.19
C PRO A 5 0.90 -6.40 -5.38
N THR A 6 1.42 -7.18 -6.34
CA THR A 6 1.06 -8.60 -6.43
C THR A 6 1.74 -9.40 -5.32
N PRO A 7 1.19 -10.58 -4.95
CA PRO A 7 1.85 -11.49 -4.02
C PRO A 7 3.26 -11.87 -4.47
N ASP A 8 3.48 -12.15 -5.76
CA ASP A 8 4.82 -12.47 -6.30
C ASP A 8 5.80 -11.29 -6.23
N GLU A 9 5.31 -10.06 -6.40
CA GLU A 9 6.13 -8.85 -6.28
C GLU A 9 6.51 -8.61 -4.81
N ALA A 10 5.52 -8.70 -3.91
CA ALA A 10 5.71 -8.53 -2.48
C ALA A 10 6.64 -9.60 -1.91
N GLN A 11 6.45 -10.87 -2.26
CA GLN A 11 7.29 -11.97 -1.82
C GLN A 11 8.75 -11.75 -2.22
N ARG A 12 9.01 -11.37 -3.49
CA ARG A 12 10.37 -11.10 -3.98
C ARG A 12 11.01 -9.89 -3.31
N ARG A 13 10.26 -8.79 -3.15
CA ARG A 13 10.79 -7.55 -2.55
C ARG A 13 11.03 -7.66 -1.05
N LEU A 14 10.17 -8.39 -0.35
CA LEU A 14 10.22 -8.55 1.10
C LEU A 14 11.00 -9.79 1.56
N ARG A 15 11.39 -10.67 0.62
CA ARG A 15 12.08 -11.95 0.90
C ARG A 15 11.31 -12.82 1.89
N ILE A 16 9.99 -12.88 1.72
CA ILE A 16 9.08 -13.67 2.54
C ILE A 16 9.18 -15.14 2.14
N ASP A 17 9.14 -16.03 3.14
CA ASP A 17 9.13 -17.48 2.92
C ASP A 17 7.90 -17.89 2.09
N GLY A 18 8.07 -18.88 1.21
CA GLY A 18 6.99 -19.47 0.43
C GLY A 18 5.83 -19.99 1.29
N ALA A 19 6.11 -20.42 2.52
CA ALA A 19 5.09 -20.90 3.45
C ALA A 19 4.14 -19.80 3.97
N LEU A 20 4.50 -18.52 3.84
CA LEU A 20 3.74 -17.37 4.33
C LEU A 20 3.00 -16.62 3.22
N VAL A 21 2.86 -17.22 2.04
CA VAL A 21 2.21 -16.55 0.89
C VAL A 21 0.74 -16.26 1.16
N ASP A 22 0.01 -17.16 1.81
CA ASP A 22 -1.40 -16.94 2.16
C ASP A 22 -1.55 -15.77 3.16
N ASP A 23 -0.67 -15.70 4.17
CA ASP A 23 -0.60 -14.56 5.09
C ASP A 23 -0.24 -13.25 4.38
N LEU A 24 0.64 -13.33 3.37
CA LEU A 24 1.03 -12.19 2.54
C LEU A 24 -0.13 -11.65 1.69
N VAL A 25 -0.98 -12.51 1.15
CA VAL A 25 -2.18 -12.08 0.42
C VAL A 25 -3.11 -11.29 1.34
N ALA A 26 -3.42 -11.82 2.52
CA ALA A 26 -4.26 -11.14 3.50
C ALA A 26 -3.63 -9.81 3.96
N ALA A 27 -2.32 -9.78 4.15
CA ALA A 27 -1.58 -8.58 4.54
C ALA A 27 -1.57 -7.51 3.44
N ILE A 28 -1.48 -7.87 2.15
CA ILE A 28 -1.59 -6.92 1.03
C ILE A 28 -2.98 -6.27 1.03
N ASP A 29 -4.05 -7.04 1.26
CA ASP A 29 -5.40 -6.50 1.30
C ASP A 29 -5.60 -5.54 2.47
N GLN A 30 -5.10 -5.90 3.65
CA GLN A 30 -5.13 -5.03 4.83
C GLN A 30 -4.26 -3.78 4.65
N ALA A 31 -3.06 -3.91 4.07
CA ALA A 31 -2.17 -2.79 3.76
C ALA A 31 -2.80 -1.81 2.77
N TYR A 32 -3.49 -2.32 1.75
CA TYR A 32 -4.25 -1.49 0.82
C TYR A 32 -5.39 -0.74 1.52
N ALA A 33 -6.17 -1.43 2.36
CA ALA A 33 -7.26 -0.79 3.10
C ALA A 33 -6.76 0.35 3.99
N GLU A 34 -5.64 0.12 4.70
CA GLU A 34 -5.00 1.15 5.51
C GLU A 34 -4.46 2.31 4.64
N ALA A 35 -3.87 2.01 3.49
CA ALA A 35 -3.40 3.04 2.56
C ALA A 35 -4.54 3.93 2.06
N VAL A 36 -5.66 3.34 1.62
CA VAL A 36 -6.86 4.07 1.17
C VAL A 36 -7.42 4.95 2.28
N MET A 37 -7.49 4.45 3.51
CA MET A 37 -7.93 5.25 4.67
C MET A 37 -7.03 6.46 4.94
N VAL A 38 -5.71 6.31 4.82
CA VAL A 38 -4.75 7.41 5.05
C VAL A 38 -4.77 8.41 3.90
N LEU A 39 -4.96 7.92 2.69
CA LEU A 39 -4.98 8.73 1.46
C LEU A 39 -6.29 9.51 1.30
N ASP A 40 -7.38 9.08 1.94
CA ASP A 40 -8.67 9.77 1.89
C ASP A 40 -9.22 9.85 0.45
N GLY A 41 -9.14 8.73 -0.28
CA GLY A 41 -9.56 8.62 -1.68
C GLY A 41 -9.29 7.23 -2.25
N TYR A 42 -9.99 6.90 -3.35
CA TYR A 42 -9.77 5.65 -4.06
C TYR A 42 -8.50 5.70 -4.91
N LEU A 43 -7.84 4.55 -5.04
CA LEU A 43 -6.66 4.40 -5.88
C LEU A 43 -7.05 3.94 -7.28
N TYR A 44 -6.44 4.58 -8.27
CA TYR A 44 -6.66 4.30 -9.69
C TYR A 44 -5.35 4.04 -10.40
N GLU A 45 -5.40 3.22 -11.45
CA GLU A 45 -4.22 2.83 -12.20
C GLU A 45 -3.58 3.98 -13.00
N ASP A 46 -4.42 4.89 -13.49
CA ASP A 46 -4.06 6.03 -14.31
C ASP A 46 -5.15 7.09 -14.25
N LEU A 47 -4.88 8.24 -14.86
CA LEU A 47 -5.83 9.36 -14.90
C LEU A 47 -7.09 9.03 -15.72
N ALA A 48 -7.01 8.16 -16.74
CA ALA A 48 -8.17 7.80 -17.54
C ALA A 48 -9.20 7.01 -16.72
N ALA A 49 -8.73 6.14 -15.82
CA ALA A 49 -9.58 5.42 -14.87
C ALA A 49 -10.27 6.37 -13.87
N VAL A 50 -9.57 7.42 -13.40
CA VAL A 50 -10.16 8.46 -12.54
C VAL A 50 -11.27 9.21 -13.28
N VAL A 51 -11.00 9.67 -14.51
CA VAL A 51 -11.98 10.40 -15.33
C VAL A 51 -13.19 9.53 -15.66
N LEU A 52 -12.99 8.26 -16.00
CA LEU A 52 -14.07 7.32 -16.30
C LEU A 52 -14.97 7.08 -15.08
N ALA A 53 -14.38 7.02 -13.88
CA ALA A 53 -15.12 6.86 -12.64
C ALA A 53 -15.84 8.15 -12.20
N GLY A 54 -15.48 9.31 -12.75
CA GLY A 54 -15.98 10.61 -12.30
C GLY A 54 -15.60 10.94 -10.86
N ASP A 55 -14.50 10.37 -10.35
CA ASP A 55 -14.06 10.57 -8.97
C ASP A 55 -13.12 11.77 -8.87
N GLU A 56 -13.65 12.91 -8.41
CA GLU A 56 -12.89 14.15 -8.19
C GLU A 56 -11.80 14.01 -7.10
N ARG A 57 -11.88 12.96 -6.29
CA ARG A 57 -10.92 12.60 -5.24
C ARG A 57 -10.11 11.35 -5.61
N GLY A 58 -10.16 10.90 -6.86
CA GLY A 58 -9.38 9.74 -7.29
C GLY A 58 -7.89 10.03 -7.26
N ILE A 59 -7.12 9.13 -6.65
CA ILE A 59 -5.66 9.23 -6.55
C ILE A 59 -5.04 8.24 -7.53
N VAL A 60 -4.25 8.74 -8.47
CA VAL A 60 -3.46 7.87 -9.36
C VAL A 60 -2.34 7.24 -8.56
N VAL A 61 -2.25 5.91 -8.60
CA VAL A 61 -1.24 5.15 -7.88
C VAL A 61 0.15 5.47 -8.40
N THR A 62 1.08 5.76 -7.49
CA THR A 62 2.49 5.99 -7.80
C THR A 62 3.36 4.86 -7.25
N ALA A 63 4.61 4.79 -7.71
CA ALA A 63 5.57 3.81 -7.17
C ALA A 63 5.78 3.98 -5.66
N ASP A 64 5.69 5.22 -5.15
CA ASP A 64 5.78 5.52 -3.72
C ASP A 64 4.60 4.95 -2.92
N ILE A 65 3.38 5.03 -3.47
CA ILE A 65 2.19 4.43 -2.84
C ILE A 65 2.33 2.91 -2.77
N ILE A 66 2.82 2.27 -3.84
CA ILE A 66 3.10 0.83 -3.84
C ILE A 66 4.19 0.46 -2.82
N ALA A 67 5.27 1.24 -2.74
CA ALA A 67 6.32 1.03 -1.74
C ALA A 67 5.79 1.16 -0.31
N ALA A 68 4.90 2.12 -0.05
CA ALA A 68 4.26 2.27 1.25
C ALA A 68 3.35 1.07 1.60
N GLN A 69 2.57 0.56 0.63
CA GLN A 69 1.76 -0.65 0.84
C GLN A 69 2.64 -1.88 1.13
N LEU A 70 3.78 -2.02 0.45
CA LEU A 70 4.75 -3.10 0.73
C LEU A 70 5.31 -3.03 2.15
N LEU A 71 5.65 -1.81 2.63
CA LEU A 71 6.10 -1.61 4.01
C LEU A 71 5.01 -1.98 5.04
N LEU A 72 3.75 -1.66 4.75
CA LEU A 72 2.62 -2.03 5.61
C LEU A 72 2.39 -3.55 5.62
N ALA A 73 2.45 -4.21 4.45
CA ALA A 73 2.32 -5.66 4.37
C ALA A 73 3.44 -6.39 5.13
N ASP A 74 4.68 -5.88 5.05
CA ASP A 74 5.83 -6.41 5.78
C ASP A 74 5.68 -6.29 7.31
N VAL A 75 5.04 -5.22 7.80
CA VAL A 75 4.72 -5.06 9.23
C VAL A 75 3.75 -6.15 9.72
N LEU A 76 2.83 -6.57 8.85
CA LEU A 76 1.77 -7.54 9.18
C LEU A 76 2.25 -8.99 9.14
N VAL A 77 3.11 -9.36 8.18
CA VAL A 77 3.60 -10.74 8.01
C VAL A 77 4.96 -10.99 8.64
N GLY A 78 5.84 -10.00 8.61
CA GLY A 78 7.23 -10.19 8.99
C GLY A 78 7.39 -10.48 10.49
N ALA A 79 8.33 -11.36 10.83
CA ALA A 79 8.84 -11.59 12.19
C ALA A 79 9.70 -10.41 12.68
N ASN A 80 9.14 -9.19 12.58
CA ASN A 80 9.76 -7.96 13.01
C ASN A 80 9.56 -7.78 14.51
N ASP A 81 10.58 -7.26 15.21
CA ASP A 81 10.40 -6.77 16.56
C ASP A 81 9.51 -5.51 16.57
N GLN A 82 8.99 -5.14 17.73
CA GLN A 82 8.04 -4.03 17.84
C GLN A 82 8.63 -2.71 17.30
N ALA A 83 9.91 -2.46 17.56
CA ALA A 83 10.59 -1.25 17.09
C ALA A 83 10.71 -1.19 15.55
N ALA A 84 11.04 -2.30 14.88
CA ALA A 84 11.05 -2.34 13.42
C ALA A 84 9.65 -2.18 12.83
N LYS A 85 8.62 -2.77 13.45
CA LYS A 85 7.22 -2.60 13.03
C LYS A 85 6.80 -1.14 13.06
N ASP A 86 7.07 -0.46 14.18
CA ASP A 86 6.68 0.94 14.36
C ASP A 86 7.43 1.87 13.38
N SER A 87 8.72 1.62 13.16
CA SER A 87 9.54 2.40 12.21
C SER A 87 9.06 2.26 10.76
N LYS A 88 8.79 1.02 10.31
CA LYS A 88 8.27 0.73 8.96
C LYS A 88 6.89 1.35 8.75
N ARG A 89 5.99 1.22 9.74
CA ARG A 89 4.66 1.83 9.70
C ARG A 89 4.75 3.35 9.64
N ALA A 90 5.59 3.97 10.48
CA ALA A 90 5.79 5.42 10.46
C ALA A 90 6.32 5.92 9.11
N THR A 91 7.23 5.18 8.49
CA THR A 91 7.76 5.48 7.14
C THR A 91 6.66 5.39 6.08
N ALA A 92 5.89 4.31 6.07
CA ALA A 92 4.78 4.12 5.14
C ALA A 92 3.74 5.25 5.27
N LEU A 93 3.34 5.59 6.50
CA LEU A 93 2.39 6.67 6.76
C LEU A 93 2.93 8.04 6.31
N THR A 94 4.23 8.28 6.46
CA THR A 94 4.86 9.53 5.99
C THR A 94 4.79 9.66 4.48
N ILE A 95 5.02 8.56 3.75
CA ILE A 95 4.89 8.53 2.29
C ILE A 95 3.44 8.78 1.89
N LEU A 96 2.49 8.01 2.42
CA LEU A 96 1.07 8.13 2.08
C LEU A 96 0.50 9.52 2.36
N ARG A 97 0.88 10.16 3.49
CA ARG A 97 0.44 11.53 3.82
C ARG A 97 0.89 12.59 2.81
N ARG A 98 1.93 12.34 2.01
CA ARG A 98 2.35 13.25 0.92
C ARG A 98 1.42 13.16 -0.29
N HIS A 99 0.78 12.01 -0.49
CA HIS A 99 -0.16 11.76 -1.58
C HIS A 99 -1.64 11.86 -1.15
N ARG A 100 -1.89 12.11 0.14
CA ARG A 100 -3.23 12.24 0.68
C ARG A 100 -3.99 13.38 -0.01
N ASN A 101 -5.25 13.13 -0.34
CA ASN A 101 -6.18 14.18 -0.73
C ASN A 101 -6.32 15.20 0.40
N ARG A 102 -5.72 16.37 0.19
CA ARG A 102 -5.98 17.54 0.99
C ARG A 102 -7.14 18.24 0.30
N GLY A 103 -8.37 17.82 0.62
CA GLY A 103 -9.57 18.35 -0.01
C GLY A 103 -9.46 19.87 -0.19
N CYS A 104 -9.60 20.31 -1.43
CA CYS A 104 -9.72 21.72 -1.78
C CYS A 104 -11.04 22.27 -1.22
#